data_AF-A0ABD3EDI8-F1
#
_entry.id   AF-A0ABD3EDI8-F1
#
_cell.length_a   1.000
_cell.length_b   1.000
_cell.length_c   1.000
_cell.angle_alpha   90.00
_cell.angle_beta   90.00
_cell.angle_gamma   90.00
#
_symmetry.space_group_name_H-M   'P 1'
#
loop_
_entity.id
_entity.type
_entity.pdbx_description
1 polymer ?
#
loop_
_entity_poly.entity_id
_entity_poly.type
_entity_poly.pdbx_seq_one_letter_code
_entity_poly.pdbx_strand_id
1 'polypeptide(L)'
;MLPNQLIPTISANQTLADEWVRNNVLPSYPQSKIRYLLIGNEILSNQPNTTWFQLVPAMRKIRVSVKKFGLNKVKIGTPLAMDCLESSYPPSNGTFRSSVRGEVIEPLLQFLNRTKSFFFVDVYTYFAWASQPKQINLNYALLQPTNTTFTDPVTGLKYTNLLDQMLDALYFAMNRARYPNVRLFIAETGWPNGGDLDQIGAMGSEF
;
A
#
# COMPACT_ATOMS: atom_id res chain seq x y z
N MET A 1 6.32 11.92 -5.36
CA MET A 1 5.98 11.42 -4.01
C MET A 1 6.52 12.40 -2.99
N LEU A 2 5.85 12.59 -1.85
CA LEU A 2 6.39 13.34 -0.72
C LEU A 2 7.28 12.41 0.12
N PRO A 3 8.58 12.70 0.32
CA PRO A 3 9.48 11.83 1.10
C PRO A 3 9.02 11.67 2.56
N ASN A 4 9.25 10.49 3.15
CA ASN A 4 8.87 10.17 4.54
C ASN A 4 9.37 11.22 5.55
N GLN A 5 10.59 11.73 5.35
CA GLN A 5 11.26 12.68 6.24
C GLN A 5 10.55 14.03 6.32
N LEU A 6 9.75 14.39 5.30
CA LEU A 6 8.99 15.64 5.28
C LEU A 6 7.62 15.52 5.95
N ILE A 7 7.14 14.31 6.24
CA ILE A 7 5.80 14.10 6.80
C ILE A 7 5.61 14.85 8.13
N PRO A 8 6.54 14.82 9.11
CA PRO A 8 6.37 15.57 10.36
C PRO A 8 6.20 17.07 10.12
N THR A 9 7.09 17.66 9.33
CA THR A 9 7.08 19.09 8.99
C THR A 9 5.81 19.50 8.27
N ILE A 10 5.40 18.72 7.27
CA ILE A 10 4.20 18.96 6.47
C ILE A 10 2.95 18.77 7.32
N SER A 11 2.92 17.79 8.22
CA SER A 11 1.80 17.52 9.13
C SER A 11 1.51 18.68 10.08
N ALA A 12 2.53 19.46 10.44
CA ALA A 12 2.44 20.58 11.36
C ALA A 12 2.07 21.90 10.66
N ASN A 13 2.52 22.13 9.42
CA ASN A 13 2.48 23.45 8.81
C ASN A 13 1.82 23.47 7.41
N GLN A 14 0.72 24.21 7.26
CA GLN A 14 0.00 24.33 5.97
C GLN A 14 0.79 25.14 4.94
N THR A 15 1.54 26.17 5.36
CA THR A 15 2.36 26.98 4.46
C THR A 15 3.44 26.13 3.80
N LEU A 16 4.08 25.24 4.57
CA LEU A 16 5.09 24.33 4.04
C LEU A 16 4.47 23.28 3.09
N ALA A 17 3.23 22.84 3.33
CA ALA A 17 2.51 22.00 2.37
C ALA A 17 2.23 22.73 1.06
N ASP A 18 1.82 24.00 1.12
CA ASP A 18 1.58 24.84 -0.05
C ASP A 18 2.86 25.09 -0.86
N GLU A 19 3.96 25.39 -0.18
CA GLU A 19 5.29 25.55 -0.79
C GLU A 19 5.75 24.25 -1.45
N TRP A 20 5.58 23.11 -0.76
CA TRP A 20 5.97 21.82 -1.30
C TRP A 20 5.21 21.51 -2.60
N VAL A 21 3.88 21.70 -2.63
CA VAL A 21 3.09 21.48 -3.86
C VAL A 21 3.47 22.49 -4.95
N ARG A 22 3.68 23.76 -4.60
CA ARG A 22 4.10 24.81 -5.55
C ARG A 22 5.44 24.46 -6.21
N ASN A 23 6.40 23.94 -5.45
CA ASN A 23 7.76 23.74 -5.94
C ASN A 23 7.97 22.38 -6.59
N ASN A 24 7.21 21.34 -6.19
CA ASN A 24 7.44 19.96 -6.64
C ASN A 24 6.38 19.42 -7.60
N VAL A 25 5.21 20.06 -7.70
CA VAL A 25 4.09 19.56 -8.51
C VAL A 25 3.76 20.54 -9.64
N LEU A 26 3.61 21.83 -9.34
CA LEU A 26 3.21 22.83 -10.34
C LEU A 26 4.18 23.02 -11.51
N PRO A 27 5.52 22.97 -11.34
CA PRO A 27 6.43 23.23 -12.47
C PRO A 27 6.29 22.21 -13.60
N SER A 28 5.79 21.01 -13.29
CA SER A 28 5.56 19.95 -14.27
C SER A 28 4.09 19.80 -14.65
N TYR A 29 3.15 20.49 -14.01
CA TYR A 29 1.72 20.36 -14.31
C TYR A 29 1.22 21.59 -15.10
N PRO A 30 0.51 21.42 -16.23
CA PRO A 30 -0.07 20.17 -16.73
C PRO A 30 0.77 19.43 -17.79
N GLN A 31 2.01 19.84 -18.09
CA GLN A 31 2.81 19.18 -19.14
C GLN A 31 2.97 17.67 -18.87
N SER A 32 3.19 17.31 -17.61
CA SER A 32 3.13 15.95 -17.08
C SER A 32 1.74 15.67 -16.52
N LYS A 33 1.17 14.53 -16.92
CA LYS A 33 -0.15 14.08 -16.47
C LYS A 33 -0.09 13.45 -15.07
N ILE A 34 -0.02 14.29 -14.06
CA ILE A 34 -0.01 13.85 -12.65
C ILE A 34 -1.42 13.39 -12.26
N ARG A 35 -1.56 12.12 -11.85
CA ARG A 35 -2.84 11.51 -11.42
C ARG A 35 -2.91 11.29 -9.91
N TYR A 36 -1.77 10.92 -9.33
CA TYR A 36 -1.65 10.54 -7.94
C TYR A 36 -0.50 11.30 -7.31
N LEU A 37 -0.70 11.75 -6.08
CA LEU A 37 0.34 12.29 -5.23
C LEU A 37 0.42 11.44 -3.97
N LEU A 38 1.43 10.57 -3.94
CA LEU A 38 1.69 9.66 -2.83
C LEU A 38 2.47 10.37 -1.73
N ILE A 39 2.02 10.22 -0.49
CA ILE A 39 2.58 10.85 0.71
C ILE A 39 3.29 9.77 1.52
N GLY A 40 4.61 9.82 1.53
CA GLY A 40 5.47 8.77 2.06
C GLY A 40 5.49 7.51 1.20
N ASN A 41 6.30 6.55 1.67
CA ASN A 41 6.41 5.19 1.16
C ASN A 41 6.56 4.22 2.33
N GLU A 42 5.70 3.21 2.41
CA GLU A 42 5.76 2.12 3.41
C GLU A 42 6.05 2.63 4.84
N ILE A 43 5.42 3.76 5.21
CA ILE A 43 5.81 4.47 6.44
C ILE A 43 5.64 3.58 7.67
N LEU A 44 4.64 2.69 7.65
CA LEU A 44 4.30 1.74 8.72
C LEU A 44 5.30 0.58 8.85
N SER A 45 6.25 0.44 7.93
CA SER A 45 7.28 -0.60 7.96
C SER A 45 8.55 -0.14 8.67
N ASN A 46 8.74 1.18 8.84
CA ASN A 46 9.94 1.77 9.44
C ASN A 46 9.87 1.82 10.99
N GLN A 47 10.87 1.27 11.68
CA GLN A 47 11.05 1.40 13.13
C GLN A 47 12.22 2.35 13.46
N PRO A 48 12.13 3.18 14.52
CA PRO A 48 11.01 3.30 15.47
C PRO A 48 9.95 4.37 15.11
N ASN A 49 8.72 4.06 15.49
CA ASN A 49 7.38 4.56 15.10
C ASN A 49 7.02 6.02 15.40
N THR A 50 7.96 6.95 15.56
CA THR A 50 7.63 8.25 16.18
C THR A 50 6.79 9.20 15.32
N THR A 51 6.50 8.87 14.05
CA THR A 51 5.87 9.80 13.10
C THR A 51 4.67 9.24 12.33
N TRP A 52 4.28 7.98 12.56
CA TRP A 52 3.21 7.33 11.79
C TRP A 52 1.86 8.04 11.92
N PHE A 53 1.53 8.52 13.11
CA PHE A 53 0.31 9.29 13.40
C PHE A 53 0.26 10.64 12.65
N GLN A 54 1.38 11.11 12.11
CA GLN A 54 1.47 12.37 11.35
C GLN A 54 1.13 12.19 9.86
N LEU A 55 1.03 10.94 9.37
CA LEU A 55 0.74 10.63 7.97
C LEU A 55 -0.57 11.26 7.48
N VAL A 56 -1.69 10.94 8.14
CA VAL A 56 -3.02 11.40 7.71
C VAL A 56 -3.16 12.93 7.86
N PRO A 57 -2.66 13.58 8.93
CA PRO A 57 -2.55 15.04 8.98
C PRO A 57 -1.78 15.65 7.80
N ALA A 58 -0.62 15.08 7.42
CA ALA A 58 0.13 15.55 6.25
C ALA A 58 -0.66 15.39 4.94
N MET A 59 -1.31 14.24 4.74
CA MET A 59 -2.17 14.00 3.58
C MET A 59 -3.31 15.02 3.48
N ARG A 60 -3.92 15.41 4.61
CA ARG A 60 -4.96 16.44 4.66
C ARG A 60 -4.44 17.80 4.23
N LYS A 61 -3.27 18.23 4.72
CA LYS A 61 -2.66 19.51 4.35
C LYS A 61 -2.25 19.56 2.87
N ILE A 62 -1.67 18.49 2.34
CA ILE A 62 -1.39 18.37 0.91
C ILE A 62 -2.67 18.39 0.07
N ARG A 63 -3.76 17.74 0.53
CA ARG A 63 -5.05 17.81 -0.15
C ARG A 63 -5.60 19.24 -0.22
N VAL A 64 -5.42 20.03 0.84
CA VAL A 64 -5.77 21.46 0.85
C VAL A 64 -4.96 22.22 -0.18
N SER A 65 -3.63 22.03 -0.22
CA SER A 65 -2.74 22.68 -1.19
C SER A 65 -3.09 22.31 -2.64
N VAL A 66 -3.33 21.03 -2.91
CA VAL A 66 -3.72 20.53 -4.24
C VAL A 66 -5.04 21.17 -4.70
N LYS A 67 -6.02 21.34 -3.81
CA LYS A 67 -7.25 22.09 -4.14
C LYS A 67 -6.96 23.57 -4.38
N LYS A 68 -6.15 24.20 -3.52
CA LYS A 68 -5.77 25.62 -3.62
C LYS A 68 -5.18 25.97 -4.98
N PHE A 69 -4.34 25.09 -5.53
CA PHE A 69 -3.70 25.30 -6.84
C PHE A 69 -4.49 24.72 -8.03
N GLY A 70 -5.77 24.38 -7.86
CA GLY A 70 -6.63 23.92 -8.96
C GLY A 70 -6.33 22.53 -9.50
N LEU A 71 -5.53 21.72 -8.78
CA LEU A 71 -5.13 20.35 -9.16
C LEU A 71 -6.23 19.32 -8.84
N ASN A 72 -7.49 19.64 -9.15
CA ASN A 72 -8.67 18.91 -8.68
C ASN A 72 -8.73 17.43 -9.11
N LYS A 73 -8.02 17.08 -10.20
CA LYS A 73 -7.94 15.72 -10.75
C LYS A 73 -6.88 14.85 -10.08
N VAL A 74 -6.00 15.43 -9.26
CA VAL A 74 -4.95 14.70 -8.54
C VAL A 74 -5.53 14.10 -7.26
N LYS A 75 -5.38 12.79 -7.11
CA LYS A 75 -5.78 12.04 -5.92
C LYS A 75 -4.59 11.88 -4.96
N ILE A 76 -4.86 11.95 -3.66
CA ILE A 76 -3.84 11.80 -2.62
C ILE A 76 -3.91 10.40 -2.05
N GLY A 77 -2.77 9.75 -1.89
CA GLY A 77 -2.65 8.41 -1.34
C GLY A 77 -1.36 8.23 -0.56
N THR A 78 -1.14 7.03 -0.07
CA THR A 78 0.11 6.59 0.56
C THR A 78 0.21 5.09 0.30
N PRO A 79 1.32 4.60 -0.26
CA PRO A 79 1.51 3.18 -0.48
C PRO A 79 1.91 2.53 0.85
N LEU A 80 1.30 1.38 1.13
CA LEU A 80 1.54 0.58 2.33
C LEU A 80 1.99 -0.82 1.90
N ALA A 81 2.99 -1.36 2.59
CA ALA A 81 3.34 -2.76 2.47
C ALA A 81 2.27 -3.67 3.09
N MET A 82 2.31 -4.95 2.74
CA MET A 82 1.45 -5.99 3.32
C MET A 82 1.64 -6.17 4.83
N ASP A 83 2.76 -5.73 5.40
CA ASP A 83 3.06 -5.77 6.84
C ASP A 83 2.17 -4.84 7.69
N CYS A 84 1.29 -4.04 7.05
CA CYS A 84 0.24 -3.31 7.74
C CYS A 84 -0.84 -4.26 8.32
N LEU A 85 -0.87 -5.52 7.90
CA LEU A 85 -1.72 -6.59 8.44
C LEU A 85 -1.01 -7.35 9.57
N GLU A 86 -1.72 -7.65 10.66
CA GLU A 86 -1.29 -8.64 11.67
C GLU A 86 -1.72 -10.06 11.31
N SER A 87 -2.78 -10.20 10.50
CA SER A 87 -3.22 -11.49 9.97
C SER A 87 -3.66 -11.32 8.51
N SER A 88 -3.23 -12.26 7.67
CA SER A 88 -3.57 -12.31 6.24
C SER A 88 -3.95 -13.72 5.75
N TYR A 89 -3.95 -14.72 6.65
CA TYR A 89 -4.24 -16.11 6.33
C TYR A 89 -5.23 -16.74 7.35
N PRO A 90 -6.32 -17.39 6.88
CA PRO A 90 -6.84 -17.31 5.51
C PRO A 90 -7.22 -15.85 5.16
N PRO A 91 -7.40 -15.47 3.88
CA PRO A 91 -7.72 -14.09 3.48
C PRO A 91 -8.89 -13.47 4.25
N SER A 92 -9.94 -14.24 4.54
CA SER A 92 -11.10 -13.82 5.35
C SER A 92 -10.75 -13.36 6.77
N ASN A 93 -9.62 -13.81 7.31
CA ASN A 93 -9.08 -13.37 8.60
C ASN A 93 -8.24 -12.08 8.51
N GLY A 94 -8.09 -11.52 7.31
CA GLY A 94 -7.39 -10.27 7.04
C GLY A 94 -7.69 -9.18 8.07
N THR A 95 -6.67 -8.76 8.83
CA THR A 95 -6.84 -7.80 9.93
C THR A 95 -5.63 -6.87 10.00
N PHE A 96 -5.87 -5.56 10.04
CA PHE A 96 -4.82 -4.56 10.23
C PHE A 96 -4.20 -4.67 11.62
N ARG A 97 -2.89 -4.45 11.72
CA ARG A 97 -2.18 -4.44 13.00
C ARG A 97 -2.87 -3.51 13.99
N SER A 98 -3.23 -4.05 15.15
CA SER A 98 -3.88 -3.33 16.25
C SER A 98 -3.11 -2.07 16.67
N SER A 99 -1.77 -2.12 16.62
CA SER A 99 -0.87 -1.01 16.98
C SER A 99 -1.02 0.24 16.11
N VAL A 100 -1.54 0.14 14.88
CA VAL A 100 -1.71 1.28 13.95
C VAL A 100 -3.14 1.46 13.48
N ARG A 101 -4.01 0.49 13.76
CA ARG A 101 -5.37 0.45 13.24
C ARG A 101 -6.16 1.71 13.59
N GLY A 102 -6.24 2.03 14.88
CA GLY A 102 -7.07 3.15 15.36
C GLY A 102 -6.48 4.52 15.04
N GLU A 103 -5.18 4.70 15.21
CA GLU A 103 -4.54 6.03 15.08
C GLU A 103 -4.19 6.40 13.64
N VAL A 104 -3.97 5.41 12.76
CA VAL A 104 -3.49 5.66 11.39
C VAL A 104 -4.42 5.07 10.34
N ILE A 105 -4.72 3.77 10.39
CA ILE A 105 -5.44 3.09 9.31
C ILE A 105 -6.90 3.55 9.20
N GLU A 106 -7.66 3.61 10.30
CA GLU A 106 -9.05 4.07 10.25
C GLU A 106 -9.16 5.54 9.79
N PRO A 107 -8.34 6.49 10.30
CA PRO A 107 -8.29 7.85 9.74
C PRO A 107 -7.88 7.91 8.27
N LEU A 108 -6.97 7.02 7.83
CA LEU A 108 -6.55 6.90 6.43
C LEU A 108 -7.71 6.43 5.56
N LEU A 109 -8.37 5.32 5.90
CA LEU A 109 -9.52 4.79 5.16
C LEU A 109 -10.67 5.81 5.10
N GLN A 110 -10.92 6.53 6.20
CA GLN A 110 -11.87 7.63 6.22
C GLN A 110 -11.51 8.72 5.20
N PHE A 111 -10.24 9.14 5.18
CA PHE A 111 -9.72 10.13 4.24
C PHE A 111 -9.86 9.66 2.78
N LEU A 112 -9.46 8.43 2.49
CA LEU A 112 -9.52 7.85 1.14
C LEU A 112 -10.97 7.75 0.64
N ASN A 113 -11.89 7.29 1.48
CA ASN A 113 -13.32 7.21 1.16
C ASN A 113 -13.92 8.60 0.86
N ARG A 114 -13.65 9.60 1.71
CA ARG A 114 -14.14 10.99 1.54
C ARG A 114 -13.56 11.66 0.29
N THR A 115 -12.32 11.36 -0.07
CA THR A 115 -11.64 11.95 -1.23
C THR A 115 -11.79 11.13 -2.51
N LYS A 116 -12.48 9.99 -2.45
CA LYS A 116 -12.62 9.02 -3.56
C LYS A 116 -11.26 8.58 -4.11
N SER A 117 -10.28 8.48 -3.23
CA SER A 117 -8.95 7.96 -3.52
C SER A 117 -8.91 6.43 -3.37
N PHE A 118 -7.72 5.86 -3.36
CA PHE A 118 -7.49 4.41 -3.31
C PHE A 118 -6.62 4.04 -2.11
N PHE A 119 -6.78 2.81 -1.64
CA PHE A 119 -5.82 2.20 -0.75
C PHE A 119 -4.66 1.67 -1.60
N PHE A 120 -3.54 2.40 -1.61
CA PHE A 120 -2.36 2.03 -2.37
C PHE A 120 -1.58 0.97 -1.60
N VAL A 121 -1.26 -0.12 -2.27
CA VAL A 121 -0.55 -1.26 -1.67
C VAL A 121 0.66 -1.62 -2.51
N ASP A 122 1.76 -1.88 -1.82
CA ASP A 122 2.95 -2.52 -2.36
C ASP A 122 2.84 -4.02 -2.01
N VAL A 123 2.58 -4.82 -3.04
CA VAL A 123 2.27 -6.25 -2.91
C VAL A 123 3.25 -7.06 -3.73
N TYR A 124 4.03 -7.90 -3.05
CA TYR A 124 5.08 -8.69 -3.67
C TYR A 124 4.89 -10.17 -3.31
N THR A 125 4.43 -10.97 -4.28
CA THR A 125 4.31 -12.43 -4.11
C THR A 125 5.67 -13.08 -3.86
N TYR A 126 6.75 -12.47 -4.36
CA TYR A 126 8.14 -12.87 -4.12
C TYR A 126 8.47 -12.99 -2.64
N PHE A 127 8.23 -11.94 -1.83
CA PHE A 127 8.61 -11.97 -0.41
C PHE A 127 7.84 -13.05 0.37
N ALA A 128 6.55 -13.23 0.06
CA ALA A 128 5.76 -14.30 0.66
C ALA A 128 6.36 -15.67 0.32
N TRP A 129 6.61 -15.94 -0.98
CA TRP A 129 7.22 -17.19 -1.43
C TRP A 129 8.62 -17.42 -0.86
N ALA A 130 9.51 -16.43 -0.93
CA ALA A 130 10.90 -16.53 -0.46
C ALA A 130 11.00 -16.78 1.05
N SER A 131 10.04 -16.28 1.84
CA SER A 131 9.98 -16.58 3.28
C SER A 131 9.55 -18.02 3.58
N GLN A 132 8.78 -18.66 2.70
CA GLN A 132 8.19 -19.99 2.90
C GLN A 132 8.18 -20.83 1.61
N PRO A 133 9.34 -21.05 0.95
CA PRO A 133 9.40 -21.63 -0.40
C PRO A 133 8.98 -23.09 -0.44
N LYS A 134 8.98 -23.77 0.71
CA LYS A 134 8.49 -25.16 0.87
C LYS A 134 6.97 -25.25 1.02
N GLN A 135 6.31 -24.18 1.44
CA GLN A 135 4.86 -24.16 1.70
C GLN A 135 4.09 -23.49 0.56
N ILE A 136 4.69 -22.47 -0.05
CA ILE A 136 4.08 -21.73 -1.15
C ILE A 136 4.63 -22.28 -2.46
N ASN A 137 3.75 -22.84 -3.30
CA ASN A 137 4.13 -23.30 -4.63
C ASN A 137 4.62 -22.12 -5.50
N LEU A 138 5.74 -22.30 -6.20
CA LEU A 138 6.34 -21.25 -7.02
C LEU A 138 5.40 -20.77 -8.14
N ASN A 139 4.80 -21.69 -8.90
CA ASN A 139 3.89 -21.32 -10.00
C ASN A 139 2.68 -20.54 -9.48
N TYR A 140 2.17 -20.88 -8.29
CA TYR A 140 1.09 -20.14 -7.62
C TYR A 140 1.51 -18.70 -7.29
N ALA A 141 2.76 -18.48 -6.87
CA ALA A 141 3.32 -17.16 -6.59
C ALA A 141 3.67 -16.36 -7.86
N LEU A 142 4.04 -17.04 -8.95
CA LEU A 142 4.35 -16.47 -10.27
C LEU A 142 3.11 -16.21 -11.14
N LEU A 143 1.91 -16.50 -10.65
CA LEU A 143 0.65 -16.42 -11.41
C LEU A 143 0.68 -17.31 -12.67
N GLN A 144 1.44 -18.41 -12.61
CA GLN A 144 1.57 -19.38 -13.69
C GLN A 144 0.60 -20.54 -13.51
N PRO A 145 0.30 -21.31 -14.58
CA PRO A 145 -0.52 -22.51 -14.49
C PRO A 145 -0.02 -23.48 -13.41
N THR A 146 -0.93 -23.90 -12.54
CA THR A 146 -0.67 -24.85 -11.46
C THR A 146 -1.96 -25.54 -11.06
N ASN A 147 -1.85 -26.76 -10.54
CA ASN A 147 -2.97 -27.46 -9.89
C ASN A 147 -3.16 -27.00 -8.44
N THR A 148 -2.26 -26.17 -7.91
CA THR A 148 -2.38 -25.56 -6.60
C THR A 148 -3.52 -24.56 -6.59
N THR A 149 -4.49 -24.79 -5.71
CA THR A 149 -5.55 -23.82 -5.42
C THR A 149 -5.76 -23.75 -3.92
N PHE A 150 -6.10 -22.58 -3.42
CA PHE A 150 -6.46 -22.40 -2.02
C PHE A 150 -7.94 -22.06 -1.95
N THR A 151 -8.70 -22.74 -1.08
CA THR A 151 -10.09 -22.38 -0.80
C THR A 151 -10.16 -21.83 0.61
N ASP A 152 -10.59 -20.57 0.74
CA ASP A 152 -10.79 -19.95 2.05
C ASP A 152 -11.90 -20.70 2.80
N PRO A 153 -11.61 -21.29 3.99
CA PRO A 153 -12.54 -22.16 4.68
C PRO A 153 -13.75 -21.41 5.27
N VAL A 154 -13.67 -20.08 5.39
CA VAL A 154 -14.76 -19.26 5.96
C VAL A 154 -15.69 -18.78 4.86
N THR A 155 -15.16 -18.34 3.72
CA THR A 155 -15.95 -17.71 2.66
C THR A 155 -16.25 -18.62 1.48
N GLY A 156 -15.50 -19.72 1.34
CA GLY A 156 -15.55 -20.61 0.17
C GLY A 156 -14.91 -20.01 -1.08
N LEU A 157 -14.30 -18.82 -1.00
CA LEU A 157 -13.60 -18.21 -2.13
C LEU A 157 -12.40 -19.06 -2.53
N LYS A 158 -12.28 -19.33 -3.82
CA LYS A 158 -11.19 -20.13 -4.39
C LYS A 158 -10.18 -19.22 -5.07
N TYR A 159 -8.93 -19.32 -4.65
CA TYR A 159 -7.79 -18.60 -5.19
C TYR A 159 -6.93 -19.54 -6.03
N THR A 160 -6.60 -19.08 -7.23
CA THR A 160 -5.75 -19.80 -8.20
C THR A 160 -4.36 -19.19 -8.32
N ASN A 161 -4.11 -18.05 -7.69
CA ASN A 161 -2.80 -17.42 -7.59
C ASN A 161 -2.65 -16.68 -6.25
N LEU A 162 -1.40 -16.47 -5.85
CA LEU A 162 -1.07 -15.84 -4.58
C LEU A 162 -1.41 -14.35 -4.52
N LEU A 163 -1.36 -13.64 -5.65
CA LEU A 163 -1.64 -12.21 -5.68
C LEU A 163 -3.10 -11.92 -5.29
N ASP A 164 -4.06 -12.62 -5.90
CA ASP A 164 -5.48 -12.49 -5.55
C ASP A 164 -5.72 -12.84 -4.08
N GLN A 165 -5.07 -13.90 -3.58
CA GLN A 165 -5.16 -14.31 -2.18
C GLN A 165 -4.66 -13.19 -1.23
N MET A 166 -3.54 -12.55 -1.55
CA MET A 166 -2.97 -11.46 -0.76
C MET A 166 -3.83 -10.19 -0.82
N LEU A 167 -4.34 -9.83 -2.00
CA LEU A 167 -5.19 -8.65 -2.17
C LEU A 167 -6.52 -8.80 -1.43
N ASP A 168 -7.11 -9.99 -1.42
CA ASP A 168 -8.36 -10.23 -0.69
C ASP A 168 -8.16 -10.14 0.83
N ALA A 169 -7.00 -10.51 1.36
CA ALA A 169 -6.71 -10.30 2.78
C ALA A 169 -6.81 -8.81 3.17
N LEU A 170 -6.34 -7.89 2.32
CA LEU A 170 -6.53 -6.45 2.51
C LEU A 170 -7.99 -6.04 2.36
N TYR A 171 -8.71 -6.62 1.39
CA TYR A 171 -10.14 -6.35 1.22
C TYR A 171 -10.93 -6.72 2.48
N PHE A 172 -10.72 -7.91 3.04
CA PHE A 172 -11.35 -8.34 4.29
C PHE A 172 -10.95 -7.46 5.48
N ALA A 173 -9.69 -7.04 5.56
CA ALA A 173 -9.23 -6.09 6.59
C ALA A 173 -9.95 -4.74 6.50
N MET A 174 -10.09 -4.18 5.29
CA MET A 174 -10.85 -2.94 5.06
C MET A 174 -12.34 -3.10 5.36
N ASN A 175 -12.94 -4.24 5.01
CA ASN A 175 -14.33 -4.53 5.35
C ASN A 175 -14.54 -4.60 6.87
N ARG A 176 -13.65 -5.29 7.59
CA ARG A 176 -13.64 -5.37 9.06
C ARG A 176 -13.45 -3.99 9.71
N ALA A 177 -12.68 -3.10 9.08
CA ALA A 177 -12.55 -1.69 9.46
C ALA A 177 -13.74 -0.80 9.03
N ARG A 178 -14.81 -1.37 8.44
CA ARG A 178 -16.04 -0.69 7.98
C ARG A 178 -15.85 0.23 6.75
N TYR A 179 -14.89 -0.09 5.89
CA TYR A 179 -14.63 0.64 4.64
C TYR A 179 -14.62 -0.26 3.38
N PRO A 180 -15.66 -1.08 3.13
CA PRO A 180 -15.68 -2.04 2.01
C PRO A 180 -15.64 -1.40 0.61
N ASN A 181 -15.94 -0.10 0.51
CA ASN A 181 -16.02 0.62 -0.76
C ASN A 181 -14.71 1.36 -1.13
N VAL A 182 -13.69 1.31 -0.28
CA VAL A 182 -12.36 1.84 -0.63
C VAL A 182 -11.69 0.84 -1.56
N ARG A 183 -11.36 1.28 -2.77
CA ARG A 183 -10.74 0.42 -3.78
C ARG A 183 -9.25 0.28 -3.54
N LEU A 184 -8.72 -0.92 -3.79
CA LEU A 184 -7.28 -1.18 -3.84
C LEU A 184 -6.67 -0.58 -5.11
N PHE A 185 -5.40 -0.21 -5.01
CA PHE A 185 -4.54 0.16 -6.14
C PHE A 185 -3.15 -0.41 -5.87
N ILE A 186 -2.67 -1.30 -6.73
CA ILE A 186 -1.30 -1.82 -6.63
C ILE A 186 -0.36 -0.68 -7.02
N ALA A 187 0.37 -0.14 -6.05
CA ALA A 187 1.39 0.88 -6.27
C ALA A 187 2.68 0.23 -6.76
N GLU A 188 3.07 -0.89 -6.15
CA GLU A 188 4.22 -1.67 -6.55
C GLU A 188 3.96 -3.18 -6.48
N THR A 189 4.58 -3.91 -7.42
CA THR A 189 4.68 -5.37 -7.44
C THR A 189 5.84 -5.74 -8.36
N GLY A 190 6.52 -6.85 -8.09
CA GLY A 190 7.65 -7.29 -8.90
C GLY A 190 8.25 -8.60 -8.43
N TRP A 191 9.23 -9.08 -9.20
CA TRP A 191 10.04 -10.26 -8.89
C TRP A 191 11.49 -9.99 -9.31
N PRO A 192 12.49 -10.17 -8.42
CA PRO A 192 13.89 -9.89 -8.73
C PRO A 192 14.47 -10.88 -9.76
N ASN A 193 15.45 -10.44 -10.55
CA ASN A 193 16.15 -11.26 -11.56
C ASN A 193 17.66 -11.41 -11.32
N GLY A 194 18.18 -10.79 -10.27
CA GLY A 194 19.48 -11.08 -9.66
C GLY A 194 19.41 -10.85 -8.15
N GLY A 195 20.21 -11.57 -7.37
CA GLY A 195 20.30 -11.43 -5.91
C GLY A 195 21.48 -12.20 -5.31
N ASP A 196 21.67 -12.06 -4.00
CA ASP A 196 22.69 -12.78 -3.24
C ASP A 196 22.29 -14.26 -3.00
N LEU A 197 23.23 -15.09 -2.53
CA LEU A 197 23.01 -16.53 -2.33
C LEU A 197 21.86 -16.86 -1.35
N ASP A 198 21.59 -15.98 -0.39
CA ASP A 198 20.51 -16.11 0.59
C ASP A 198 19.15 -15.58 0.06
N GLN A 199 19.14 -14.95 -1.12
CA GLN A 199 17.96 -14.42 -1.79
C GLN A 199 17.42 -15.44 -2.81
N ILE A 200 16.96 -16.58 -2.28
CA ILE A 200 16.34 -17.65 -3.06
C ILE A 200 15.21 -17.04 -3.91
N GLY A 201 15.14 -17.39 -5.20
CA GLY A 201 14.15 -16.82 -6.14
C GLY A 201 14.61 -15.61 -6.93
N ALA A 202 15.70 -14.96 -6.49
CA ALA A 202 16.22 -13.76 -7.13
C ALA A 202 17.25 -14.05 -8.24
N MET A 203 17.88 -15.23 -8.28
CA MET A 203 18.86 -15.54 -9.34
C MET A 203 18.17 -16.05 -10.62
N GLY A 204 18.54 -15.45 -11.75
CA GLY A 204 17.96 -15.70 -13.08
C GLY A 204 18.52 -16.90 -13.86
N SER A 205 19.33 -17.77 -13.25
CA SER A 205 19.88 -18.94 -13.93
C SER A 205 19.75 -20.17 -13.03
N GLU A 206 18.98 -21.14 -13.53
CA GLU A 206 18.75 -22.48 -12.99
C GLU A 206 17.73 -22.56 -11.83
N PHE A 207 16.45 -22.59 -12.22
CA PHE A 207 15.41 -23.37 -11.54
C PHE A 207 15.19 -24.67 -12.31
#